data_AF-A0A2Z4IHW3-F1
#
_entry.id   AF-A0A2Z4IHW3-F1
#
_cell.length_a   1.000
_cell.length_b   1.000
_cell.length_c   1.000
_cell.angle_alpha   90.00
_cell.angle_beta   90.00
_cell.angle_gamma   90.00
#
_symmetry.space_group_name_H-M   'P 1'
#
loop_
_entity.id
_entity.type
_entity.pdbx_description
1 polymer ?
#
loop_
_entity_poly.entity_id
_entity_poly.type
_entity_poly.pdbx_seq_one_letter_code
_entity_poly.pdbx_strand_id
1 'polypeptide(L)'
;MNKAQLQRGCMPKELVLKLNQDLSPSDWKEKIRLLEEFFASQEDKMDADVLFIRKNEKFAFYYWEAEQYELSIIHYEKALTLLQPTDYPFLYHFITLQLITCYRHLGKYDAALVWFETALVNFTEENHSFELLNLLKSYVDILEATDGFFDENHMPFIQRVVADAGFPQPDDNPKTAIKSLSAMHLEWNMKLSMLYIDSNDGKIDRKTALKEYAATCPIGWYRDYAKERL
;
A
#
# COMPACT_ATOMS: atom_id res chain seq x y z
N MET A 1 -0.31 20.29 13.12
CA MET A 1 -1.03 19.22 12.41
C MET A 1 -2.18 18.58 13.19
N ASN A 2 -3.38 18.62 12.62
CA ASN A 2 -4.58 17.93 13.10
C ASN A 2 -4.65 16.46 12.63
N LYS A 3 -4.29 15.52 13.51
CA LYS A 3 -4.26 14.07 13.19
C LYS A 3 -5.62 13.48 12.80
N ALA A 4 -6.72 13.97 13.39
CA ALA A 4 -8.06 13.48 13.07
C ALA A 4 -8.49 13.87 11.65
N GLN A 5 -8.09 15.05 11.18
CA GLN A 5 -8.26 15.43 9.77
C GLN A 5 -7.35 14.62 8.86
N LEU A 6 -6.10 14.39 9.27
CA LEU A 6 -5.14 13.59 8.50
C LEU A 6 -5.64 12.16 8.24
N GLN A 7 -6.33 11.53 9.20
CA GLN A 7 -6.78 10.14 9.06
C GLN A 7 -8.09 9.99 8.27
N ARG A 8 -8.85 11.08 8.06
CA ARG A 8 -10.12 11.05 7.31
C ARG A 8 -9.90 11.24 5.80
N GLY A 9 -10.77 10.63 4.99
CA GLY A 9 -10.82 10.91 3.55
C GLY A 9 -11.22 12.37 3.30
N CYS A 10 -10.51 13.06 2.41
CA CYS A 10 -10.73 14.47 2.11
C CYS A 10 -11.40 14.73 0.75
N MET A 11 -11.21 13.84 -0.24
CA MET A 11 -11.73 14.05 -1.59
C MET A 11 -13.18 13.58 -1.73
N PRO A 12 -14.06 14.36 -2.40
CA PRO A 12 -15.42 13.94 -2.70
C PRO A 12 -15.40 12.78 -3.71
N LYS A 13 -16.44 11.94 -3.66
CA LYS A 13 -16.53 10.71 -4.47
C LYS A 13 -16.48 11.03 -5.96
N GLU A 14 -17.13 12.11 -6.39
CA GLU A 14 -17.20 12.54 -7.78
C GLU A 14 -15.81 12.88 -8.33
N LEU A 15 -14.98 13.55 -7.52
CA LEU A 15 -13.60 13.84 -7.91
C LEU A 15 -12.75 12.56 -7.98
N VAL A 16 -12.93 11.64 -7.03
CA VAL A 16 -12.22 10.34 -7.05
C VAL A 16 -12.56 9.56 -8.32
N LEU A 17 -13.84 9.48 -8.70
CA LEU A 17 -14.27 8.80 -9.92
C LEU A 17 -13.68 9.48 -11.15
N LYS A 18 -13.75 10.80 -11.24
CA LYS A 18 -13.17 11.56 -12.36
C LYS A 18 -11.67 11.31 -12.54
N LEU A 19 -10.91 11.28 -11.44
CA LEU A 19 -9.47 11.07 -11.50
C LEU A 19 -9.04 9.65 -11.84
N ASN A 20 -9.86 8.63 -11.52
CA ASN A 20 -9.48 7.22 -11.62
C ASN A 20 -10.22 6.44 -12.72
N GLN A 21 -11.39 6.89 -13.15
CA GLN A 21 -12.20 6.22 -14.18
C GLN A 21 -12.21 7.00 -15.50
N ASP A 22 -12.37 8.33 -15.42
CA ASP A 22 -12.57 9.15 -16.62
C ASP A 22 -11.24 9.56 -17.28
N LEU A 23 -10.15 9.54 -16.53
CA LEU A 23 -8.83 9.98 -16.99
C LEU A 23 -7.84 8.82 -17.02
N SER A 24 -7.11 8.69 -18.13
CA SER A 24 -6.02 7.72 -18.27
C SER A 24 -4.87 8.08 -17.31
N PRO A 25 -4.06 7.10 -16.87
CA PRO A 25 -2.80 7.38 -16.15
C PRO A 25 -1.90 8.40 -16.89
N SER A 26 -1.90 8.41 -18.23
CA SER A 26 -1.13 9.36 -19.05
C SER A 26 -1.62 10.82 -18.93
N ASP A 27 -2.86 11.05 -18.48
CA ASP A 27 -3.47 12.37 -18.36
C ASP A 27 -3.11 13.06 -17.03
N TRP A 28 -1.95 12.73 -16.46
CA TRP A 28 -1.54 13.22 -15.14
C TRP A 28 -1.53 14.74 -15.03
N LYS A 29 -1.24 15.48 -16.10
CA LYS A 29 -1.30 16.96 -16.07
C LYS A 29 -2.70 17.46 -15.73
N GLU A 30 -3.73 16.84 -16.31
CA GLU A 30 -5.12 17.17 -16.03
C GLU A 30 -5.51 16.69 -14.63
N LYS A 31 -5.06 15.51 -14.21
CA LYS A 31 -5.26 15.03 -12.83
C LYS A 31 -4.68 16.01 -11.80
N ILE A 32 -3.45 16.49 -12.02
CA ILE A 32 -2.79 17.48 -11.16
C ILE A 32 -3.55 18.81 -11.17
N ARG A 33 -3.98 19.31 -12.34
CA ARG A 33 -4.78 20.54 -12.44
C ARG A 33 -6.08 20.47 -11.63
N LEU A 34 -6.81 19.36 -11.73
CA LEU A 34 -8.04 19.14 -10.97
C LEU A 34 -7.78 19.05 -9.45
N LEU A 35 -6.66 18.44 -9.05
CA LEU A 35 -6.27 18.41 -7.64
C LEU A 35 -5.85 19.79 -7.13
N GLU A 36 -5.16 20.60 -7.93
CA GLU A 36 -4.80 21.98 -7.56
C GLU A 36 -6.05 22.81 -7.27
N GLU A 37 -7.05 22.76 -8.15
CA GLU A 37 -8.34 23.42 -7.95
C GLU A 37 -9.04 22.92 -6.68
N PHE A 38 -9.03 21.60 -6.48
CA PHE A 38 -9.61 20.98 -5.29
C PHE A 38 -8.93 21.48 -4.02
N PHE A 39 -7.60 21.37 -3.92
CA PHE A 39 -6.88 21.72 -2.69
C PHE A 39 -6.90 23.23 -2.40
N ALA A 40 -6.90 24.08 -3.42
CA ALA A 40 -7.12 25.53 -3.24
C ALA A 40 -8.46 25.81 -2.56
N SER A 41 -9.52 25.05 -2.89
CA SER A 41 -10.83 25.19 -2.25
C SER A 41 -10.89 24.70 -0.79
N GLN A 42 -9.82 24.08 -0.28
CA GLN A 42 -9.73 23.51 1.07
C GLN A 42 -8.80 24.31 2.00
N GLU A 43 -8.11 25.35 1.52
CA GLU A 43 -7.11 26.11 2.29
C GLU A 43 -7.65 26.63 3.62
N ASP A 44 -8.88 27.18 3.63
CA ASP A 44 -9.50 27.72 4.86
C ASP A 44 -10.23 26.65 5.70
N LYS A 45 -10.31 25.40 5.22
CA LYS A 45 -11.15 24.33 5.82
C LYS A 45 -10.34 23.24 6.51
N MET A 46 -9.06 23.14 6.18
CA MET A 46 -8.17 22.09 6.64
C MET A 46 -6.95 22.69 7.34
N ASP A 47 -6.45 21.99 8.36
CA ASP A 47 -5.13 22.27 8.91
C ASP A 47 -4.07 22.30 7.79
N ALA A 48 -3.23 23.34 7.80
CA ALA A 48 -2.29 23.60 6.71
C ALA A 48 -1.28 22.47 6.51
N ASP A 49 -0.81 21.83 7.59
CA ASP A 49 0.11 20.69 7.51
C ASP A 49 -0.60 19.48 6.90
N VAL A 50 -1.84 19.22 7.30
CA VAL A 50 -2.67 18.15 6.73
C VAL A 50 -2.89 18.38 5.24
N LEU A 51 -3.27 19.60 4.85
CA LEU A 51 -3.47 19.95 3.46
C LEU A 51 -2.20 19.76 2.64
N PHE A 52 -1.05 20.18 3.18
CA PHE A 52 0.25 20.00 2.55
C PHE A 52 0.59 18.52 2.34
N ILE A 53 0.43 17.68 3.36
CA ILE A 53 0.70 16.23 3.26
C ILE A 53 -0.23 15.59 2.23
N ARG A 54 -1.54 15.85 2.31
CA ARG A 54 -2.54 15.27 1.40
C ARG A 54 -2.31 15.71 -0.05
N LYS A 55 -1.99 16.98 -0.28
CA LYS A 55 -1.68 17.49 -1.61
C LYS A 55 -0.48 16.77 -2.21
N ASN A 56 0.61 16.71 -1.47
CA ASN A 56 1.84 16.09 -1.95
C ASN A 56 1.70 14.57 -2.12
N GLU A 57 1.01 13.86 -1.22
CA GLU A 57 0.72 12.44 -1.41
C GLU A 57 -0.10 12.18 -2.68
N LYS A 58 -1.15 12.96 -2.95
CA LYS A 58 -1.95 12.79 -4.17
C LYS A 58 -1.21 13.14 -5.44
N PHE A 59 -0.38 14.18 -5.41
CA PHE A 59 0.45 14.53 -6.56
C PHE A 59 1.43 13.40 -6.86
N ALA A 60 2.13 12.92 -5.83
CA ALA A 60 3.07 11.82 -5.96
C ALA A 60 2.42 10.56 -6.53
N PHE A 61 1.24 10.19 -6.03
CA PHE A 61 0.49 9.03 -6.52
C PHE A 61 0.21 9.12 -8.03
N TYR A 62 -0.32 10.26 -8.51
CA TYR A 62 -0.64 10.39 -9.95
C TYR A 62 0.61 10.57 -10.83
N TYR A 63 1.71 11.10 -10.30
CA TYR A 63 3.00 11.05 -10.98
C TYR A 63 3.52 9.62 -11.10
N TRP A 64 3.40 8.82 -10.05
CA TRP A 64 3.80 7.41 -10.06
C TRP A 64 2.97 6.59 -11.07
N GLU A 65 1.64 6.76 -11.09
CA GLU A 65 0.77 6.10 -12.08
C GLU A 65 1.17 6.44 -13.54
N ALA A 66 1.71 7.64 -13.76
CA ALA A 66 2.18 8.11 -15.05
C ALA A 66 3.65 7.78 -15.33
N GLU A 67 4.27 6.93 -14.51
CA GLU A 67 5.69 6.54 -14.57
C GLU A 67 6.66 7.73 -14.47
N GLN A 68 6.21 8.87 -13.92
CA GLN A 68 7.04 10.05 -13.66
C GLN A 68 7.70 9.93 -12.28
N TYR A 69 8.57 8.92 -12.12
CA TYR A 69 9.11 8.51 -10.83
C TYR A 69 9.90 9.61 -10.12
N GLU A 70 10.67 10.44 -10.84
CA GLU A 70 11.39 11.56 -10.26
C GLU A 70 10.46 12.61 -9.64
N LEU A 71 9.36 12.94 -10.31
CA LEU A 71 8.36 13.89 -9.79
C LEU A 71 7.61 13.30 -8.61
N SER A 72 7.30 12.00 -8.69
CA SER A 72 6.69 11.25 -7.59
C SER A 72 7.54 11.31 -6.32
N ILE A 73 8.84 11.01 -6.43
CA ILE A 73 9.78 11.06 -5.30
C ILE A 73 9.78 12.44 -4.63
N ILE A 74 9.90 13.53 -5.41
CA ILE A 74 9.91 14.90 -4.88
C ILE A 74 8.69 15.17 -4.01
N HIS A 75 7.51 14.73 -4.45
CA HIS A 75 6.27 14.97 -3.71
C HIS A 75 6.11 14.03 -2.52
N TYR A 76 6.49 12.76 -2.61
CA TYR A 76 6.50 11.87 -1.45
C TYR A 76 7.46 12.37 -0.36
N GLU A 77 8.67 12.80 -0.71
CA GLU A 77 9.64 13.38 0.22
C GLU A 77 9.09 14.65 0.86
N LYS A 78 8.44 15.53 0.09
CA LYS A 78 7.73 16.70 0.65
C LYS A 78 6.71 16.27 1.70
N ALA A 79 5.85 15.29 1.43
CA ALA A 79 4.87 14.83 2.41
C ALA A 79 5.53 14.33 3.71
N LEU A 80 6.66 13.61 3.60
CA LEU A 80 7.42 13.11 4.74
C LEU A 80 8.17 14.19 5.55
N THR A 81 8.32 15.43 5.04
CA THR A 81 8.86 16.53 5.86
C THR A 81 7.97 16.88 7.05
N LEU A 82 6.65 16.63 6.95
CA LEU A 82 5.67 16.89 8.01
C LEU A 82 5.05 15.62 8.58
N LEU A 83 4.92 14.55 7.79
CA LEU A 83 4.31 13.30 8.21
C LEU A 83 5.29 12.43 9.02
N GLN A 84 5.03 12.26 10.31
CA GLN A 84 5.77 11.31 11.15
C GLN A 84 5.10 9.92 11.17
N PRO A 85 5.86 8.84 11.44
CA PRO A 85 5.33 7.48 11.52
C PRO A 85 4.11 7.35 12.45
N THR A 86 4.15 8.02 13.61
CA THR A 86 3.09 7.98 14.63
C THR A 86 1.86 8.85 14.33
N ASP A 87 1.88 9.64 13.26
CA ASP A 87 0.77 10.55 12.95
C ASP A 87 -0.32 9.82 12.16
N TYR A 88 0.11 9.04 11.17
CA TYR A 88 -0.74 8.15 10.40
C TYR A 88 0.10 6.98 9.85
N PRO A 89 0.29 5.91 10.63
CA PRO A 89 1.21 4.81 10.30
C PRO A 89 0.96 4.20 8.91
N PHE A 90 -0.30 3.94 8.59
CA PHE A 90 -0.68 3.41 7.27
C PHE A 90 -0.20 4.31 6.12
N LEU A 91 -0.47 5.62 6.20
CA LEU A 91 -0.06 6.58 5.16
C LEU A 91 1.46 6.70 5.07
N TYR A 92 2.15 6.71 6.22
CA TYR A 92 3.61 6.76 6.27
C TYR A 92 4.20 5.54 5.54
N HIS A 93 3.77 4.33 5.89
CA HIS A 93 4.28 3.12 5.24
C HIS A 93 3.93 3.06 3.76
N PHE A 94 2.71 3.46 3.38
CA PHE A 94 2.35 3.59 1.97
C PHE A 94 3.34 4.48 1.21
N ILE A 95 3.62 5.68 1.72
CA ILE A 95 4.56 6.61 1.08
C ILE A 95 5.97 6.03 1.00
N THR A 96 6.48 5.41 2.07
CA THR A 96 7.81 4.79 2.06
C THR A 96 7.91 3.64 1.06
N LEU A 97 6.88 2.78 0.97
CA LEU A 97 6.82 1.69 -0.01
C LEU A 97 6.85 2.21 -1.45
N GLN A 98 6.16 3.33 -1.69
CA GLN A 98 6.15 3.97 -3.01
C GLN A 98 7.50 4.61 -3.34
N LEU A 99 8.20 5.20 -2.36
CA LEU A 99 9.57 5.69 -2.56
C LEU A 99 10.52 4.55 -2.93
N ILE A 100 10.50 3.43 -2.20
CA ILE A 100 11.30 2.23 -2.52
C ILE A 100 11.04 1.79 -3.96
N THR A 101 9.77 1.72 -4.35
CA THR A 101 9.35 1.35 -5.72
C THR A 101 9.86 2.34 -6.76
N CYS A 102 9.70 3.65 -6.55
CA CYS A 102 10.18 4.68 -7.47
C CYS A 102 11.70 4.62 -7.66
N TYR A 103 12.46 4.54 -6.57
CA TYR A 103 13.93 4.43 -6.66
C TYR A 103 14.36 3.16 -7.38
N ARG A 104 13.68 2.03 -7.14
CA ARG A 104 13.93 0.77 -7.87
C ARG A 104 13.69 0.92 -9.37
N HIS A 105 12.58 1.56 -9.79
CA HIS A 105 12.31 1.81 -11.21
C HIS A 105 13.35 2.71 -11.88
N LEU A 106 13.98 3.60 -11.11
CA LEU A 106 15.08 4.45 -11.58
C LEU A 106 16.46 3.77 -11.50
N GLY A 107 16.54 2.50 -11.11
CA GLY A 107 17.80 1.77 -10.92
C GLY A 107 18.65 2.27 -9.74
N LYS A 108 18.08 3.11 -8.87
CA LYS A 108 18.76 3.70 -7.69
C LYS A 108 18.59 2.77 -6.49
N TYR A 109 19.14 1.57 -6.59
CA TYR A 109 18.91 0.49 -5.62
C TYR A 109 19.42 0.81 -4.20
N ASP A 110 20.55 1.51 -4.07
CA ASP A 110 21.06 1.92 -2.75
C ASP A 110 20.08 2.84 -2.01
N ALA A 111 19.49 3.81 -2.72
CA ALA A 111 18.47 4.69 -2.16
C ALA A 111 17.19 3.92 -1.81
N ALA A 112 16.81 2.94 -2.63
CA ALA A 112 15.67 2.07 -2.34
C ALA A 112 15.90 1.23 -1.07
N LEU A 113 17.12 0.72 -0.85
CA LEU A 113 17.49 0.00 0.38
C LEU A 113 17.47 0.90 1.60
N VAL A 114 17.99 2.13 1.51
CA VAL A 114 17.90 3.11 2.63
C VAL A 114 16.45 3.34 3.05
N TRP A 115 15.54 3.49 2.08
CA TRP A 115 14.12 3.64 2.37
C TRP A 115 13.46 2.36 2.90
N PHE A 116 13.90 1.18 2.45
CA PHE A 116 13.46 -0.10 3.01
C PHE A 116 13.84 -0.21 4.49
N GLU A 117 15.10 0.06 4.85
CA GLU A 117 15.56 0.03 6.25
C GLU A 117 14.82 1.08 7.10
N THR A 118 14.63 2.27 6.54
CA THR A 118 13.86 3.35 7.21
C THR A 118 12.43 2.91 7.48
N ALA A 119 11.76 2.29 6.51
CA ALA A 119 10.40 1.78 6.68
C ALA A 119 10.34 0.63 7.69
N LEU A 120 11.35 -0.25 7.70
CA LEU A 120 11.39 -1.42 8.59
C LEU A 120 11.59 -1.01 10.05
N VAL A 121 12.50 -0.06 10.32
CA VAL A 121 12.75 0.47 11.68
C VAL A 121 11.51 1.18 12.25
N ASN A 122 10.71 1.80 11.40
CA ASN A 122 9.48 2.49 11.80
C ASN A 122 8.23 1.59 11.76
N PHE A 123 8.39 0.30 11.48
CA PHE A 123 7.28 -0.65 11.44
C PHE A 123 6.82 -1.00 12.86
N THR A 124 5.58 -0.65 13.19
CA THR A 124 5.03 -0.80 14.56
C THR A 124 4.04 -1.98 14.65
N GLU A 125 3.47 -2.20 15.84
CA GLU A 125 2.37 -3.17 16.04
C GLU A 125 1.04 -2.69 15.46
N GLU A 126 0.88 -1.38 15.21
CA GLU A 126 -0.32 -0.82 14.57
C GLU A 126 -0.37 -1.14 13.06
N ASN A 127 0.74 -1.59 12.49
CA ASN A 127 0.85 -1.96 11.10
C ASN A 127 0.45 -3.41 10.88
N HIS A 128 -0.34 -3.63 9.84
CA HIS A 128 -0.81 -4.94 9.44
C HIS A 128 0.35 -5.77 8.88
N SER A 129 0.39 -7.05 9.21
CA SER A 129 1.34 -8.03 8.66
C SER A 129 1.42 -8.06 7.13
N PHE A 130 0.36 -7.71 6.39
CA PHE A 130 0.41 -7.61 4.93
C PHE A 130 1.21 -6.40 4.44
N GLU A 131 1.29 -5.32 5.21
CA GLU A 131 2.18 -4.19 4.90
C GLU A 131 3.65 -4.58 5.09
N LEU A 132 3.97 -5.37 6.14
CA LEU A 132 5.30 -5.96 6.32
C LEU A 132 5.66 -6.89 5.16
N LEU A 133 4.71 -7.72 4.72
CA LEU A 133 4.91 -8.59 3.57
C LEU A 133 5.21 -7.81 2.28
N ASN A 134 4.52 -6.69 2.04
CA ASN A 134 4.78 -5.83 0.88
C ASN A 134 6.16 -5.17 0.96
N LEU A 135 6.59 -4.78 2.15
CA LEU A 135 7.92 -4.21 2.39
C LEU A 135 9.02 -5.25 2.12
N LEU A 136 8.88 -6.45 2.70
CA LEU A 136 9.78 -7.59 2.46
C LEU A 136 9.82 -7.99 0.97
N LYS A 137 8.69 -7.95 0.28
CA LYS A 137 8.62 -8.23 -1.16
C LYS A 137 9.41 -7.20 -1.96
N SER A 138 9.32 -5.91 -1.60
CA SER A 138 10.11 -4.86 -2.25
C SER A 138 11.61 -5.03 -2.03
N TYR A 139 12.03 -5.49 -0.85
CA TYR A 139 13.41 -5.85 -0.58
C TYR A 139 13.89 -7.00 -1.46
N VAL A 140 13.11 -8.09 -1.56
CA VAL A 140 13.43 -9.20 -2.45
C VAL A 140 13.54 -8.74 -3.91
N ASP A 141 12.68 -7.84 -4.37
CA ASP A 141 12.75 -7.29 -5.73
C ASP A 141 14.05 -6.50 -5.96
N ILE A 142 14.53 -5.77 -4.96
CA ILE A 142 15.83 -5.07 -5.05
C ILE A 142 16.97 -6.09 -5.10
N LEU A 143 16.94 -7.12 -4.25
CA LEU A 143 17.97 -8.16 -4.22
C LEU A 143 18.04 -8.94 -5.53
N GLU A 144 16.89 -9.24 -6.15
CA GLU A 144 16.84 -9.90 -7.46
C GLU A 144 17.39 -9.00 -8.57
N ALA A 145 17.13 -7.69 -8.50
CA ALA A 145 17.65 -6.73 -9.49
C ALA A 145 19.17 -6.46 -9.36
N THR A 146 19.76 -6.80 -8.21
CA THR A 146 21.18 -6.53 -7.88
C THR A 146 22.00 -7.79 -7.66
N ASP A 147 21.42 -8.97 -7.87
CA ASP A 147 21.99 -10.28 -7.49
C ASP A 147 22.47 -10.33 -6.01
N GLY A 148 21.83 -9.55 -5.13
CA GLY A 148 22.19 -9.43 -3.73
C GLY A 148 21.77 -10.64 -2.88
N PHE A 149 22.45 -10.85 -1.75
CA PHE A 149 22.09 -11.91 -0.79
C PHE A 149 21.03 -11.42 0.19
N PHE A 150 20.20 -12.35 0.69
CA PHE A 150 19.20 -12.04 1.71
C PHE A 150 19.88 -11.90 3.07
N ASP A 151 19.61 -10.81 3.79
CA ASP A 151 20.09 -10.64 5.16
C ASP A 151 19.24 -11.48 6.13
N GLU A 152 19.88 -12.43 6.81
CA GLU A 152 19.24 -13.31 7.80
C GLU A 152 18.63 -12.54 8.99
N ASN A 153 19.07 -11.32 9.26
CA ASN A 153 18.45 -10.44 10.26
C ASN A 153 16.98 -10.13 9.94
N HIS A 154 16.55 -10.32 8.69
CA HIS A 154 15.17 -10.14 8.27
C HIS A 154 14.28 -11.39 8.45
N MET A 155 14.84 -12.54 8.83
CA MET A 155 14.08 -13.78 9.05
C MET A 155 12.97 -13.67 10.10
N PRO A 156 13.17 -12.99 11.26
CA PRO A 156 12.10 -12.81 12.24
C PRO A 156 10.87 -12.08 11.68
N PHE A 157 11.05 -11.18 10.71
CA PHE A 157 9.92 -10.48 10.07
C PHE A 157 9.10 -11.41 9.18
N ILE A 158 9.74 -12.35 8.47
CA ILE A 158 9.02 -13.39 7.71
C ILE A 158 8.18 -14.25 8.67
N GLN A 159 8.78 -14.69 9.78
CA GLN A 159 8.09 -15.50 10.78
C GLN A 159 6.91 -14.75 11.39
N ARG A 160 7.08 -13.46 11.69
CA ARG A 160 6.00 -12.58 12.15
C ARG A 160 4.85 -12.52 11.14
N VAL A 161 5.13 -12.29 9.85
CA VAL A 161 4.09 -12.27 8.81
C VAL A 161 3.31 -13.60 8.78
N VAL A 162 4.02 -14.72 8.84
CA VAL A 162 3.40 -16.05 8.81
C VAL A 162 2.50 -16.27 10.02
N ALA A 163 2.99 -15.95 11.22
CA ALA A 163 2.25 -16.09 12.46
C ALA A 163 1.03 -15.16 12.52
N ASP A 164 1.22 -13.86 12.27
CA ASP A 164 0.19 -12.83 12.41
C ASP A 164 -0.95 -13.00 11.41
N ALA A 165 -0.65 -13.32 10.14
CA ALA A 165 -1.68 -13.53 9.12
C ALA A 165 -2.18 -14.99 9.05
N GLY A 166 -1.52 -15.92 9.74
CA GLY A 166 -1.84 -17.35 9.71
C GLY A 166 -1.61 -17.97 8.33
N PHE A 167 -0.48 -17.67 7.68
CA PHE A 167 -0.08 -18.33 6.45
C PHE A 167 0.31 -19.80 6.71
N PRO A 168 0.21 -20.68 5.70
CA PRO A 168 0.88 -21.98 5.77
C PRO A 168 2.40 -21.81 5.89
N GLN A 169 3.08 -22.87 6.33
CA GLN A 169 4.54 -22.88 6.39
C GLN A 169 5.14 -22.53 5.01
N PRO A 170 5.98 -21.49 4.92
CA PRO A 170 6.59 -21.10 3.66
C PRO A 170 7.79 -21.99 3.29
N ASP A 171 8.35 -21.74 2.12
CA ASP A 171 9.62 -22.32 1.65
C ASP A 171 10.78 -21.99 2.62
N ASP A 172 11.79 -22.87 2.69
CA ASP A 172 12.98 -22.64 3.52
C ASP A 172 13.86 -21.51 2.95
N ASN A 173 13.81 -21.28 1.63
CA ASN A 173 14.51 -20.16 1.00
C ASN A 173 13.74 -18.84 1.24
N PRO A 174 14.35 -17.82 1.87
CA PRO A 174 13.62 -16.60 2.26
C PRO A 174 13.08 -15.79 1.09
N LYS A 175 13.80 -15.73 -0.04
CA LYS A 175 13.33 -15.00 -1.23
C LYS A 175 12.11 -15.70 -1.83
N THR A 176 12.17 -17.02 -1.97
CA THR A 176 11.06 -17.85 -2.46
C THR A 176 9.87 -17.81 -1.50
N ALA A 177 10.11 -17.86 -0.19
CA ALA A 177 9.12 -17.72 0.86
C ALA A 177 8.33 -16.42 0.71
N ILE A 178 9.01 -15.27 0.69
CA ILE A 178 8.36 -13.95 0.57
C ILE A 178 7.55 -13.86 -0.73
N LYS A 179 8.09 -14.33 -1.86
CA LYS A 179 7.39 -14.30 -3.16
C LYS A 179 6.14 -15.17 -3.15
N SER A 180 6.20 -16.38 -2.59
CA SER A 180 5.04 -17.27 -2.49
C SER A 180 3.96 -16.72 -1.56
N LEU A 181 4.34 -16.19 -0.40
CA LEU A 181 3.41 -15.54 0.55
C LEU A 181 2.72 -14.33 -0.11
N SER A 182 3.47 -13.49 -0.80
CA SER A 182 2.95 -12.32 -1.53
C SER A 182 1.99 -12.72 -2.65
N ALA A 183 2.33 -13.74 -3.45
CA ALA A 183 1.46 -14.25 -4.50
C ALA A 183 0.15 -14.84 -3.93
N MET A 184 0.24 -15.62 -2.86
CA MET A 184 -0.92 -16.19 -2.18
C MET A 184 -1.82 -15.09 -1.61
N HIS A 185 -1.24 -14.09 -0.94
CA HIS A 185 -1.98 -12.92 -0.46
C HIS A 185 -2.75 -12.25 -1.58
N LEU A 186 -2.08 -11.92 -2.70
CA LEU A 186 -2.70 -11.27 -3.85
C LEU A 186 -3.88 -12.07 -4.41
N GLU A 187 -3.68 -13.37 -4.62
CA GLU A 187 -4.72 -14.26 -5.16
C GLU A 187 -5.98 -14.26 -4.28
N TRP A 188 -5.80 -14.44 -2.97
CA TRP A 188 -6.93 -14.55 -2.04
C TRP A 188 -7.60 -13.20 -1.76
N ASN A 189 -6.84 -12.11 -1.80
CA ASN A 189 -7.39 -10.76 -1.75
C ASN A 189 -8.29 -10.47 -2.96
N MET A 190 -7.83 -10.84 -4.16
CA MET A 190 -8.59 -10.66 -5.41
C MET A 190 -9.86 -11.52 -5.40
N LYS A 191 -9.77 -12.79 -5.00
CA LYS A 191 -10.94 -13.67 -4.86
C LYS A 191 -12.00 -13.09 -3.93
N LEU A 192 -11.59 -12.56 -2.77
CA LEU A 192 -12.50 -11.93 -1.82
C LEU A 192 -13.15 -10.67 -2.40
N SER A 193 -12.37 -9.85 -3.10
CA SER A 193 -12.86 -8.62 -3.74
C SER A 193 -13.89 -8.92 -4.82
N MET A 194 -13.60 -9.88 -5.69
CA MET A 194 -14.52 -10.33 -6.74
C MET A 194 -15.81 -10.92 -6.16
N LEU A 195 -15.72 -11.69 -5.07
CA LEU A 195 -16.89 -12.20 -4.36
C LEU A 195 -17.82 -11.04 -3.94
N TYR A 196 -17.28 -9.97 -3.36
CA TYR A 196 -18.10 -8.82 -2.96
C TYR A 196 -18.72 -8.11 -4.15
N ILE A 197 -17.98 -7.93 -5.25
CA ILE A 197 -18.48 -7.32 -6.48
C ILE A 197 -19.63 -8.14 -7.04
N ASP A 198 -19.42 -9.44 -7.27
CA ASP A 198 -20.44 -10.32 -7.85
C ASP A 198 -21.66 -10.49 -6.95
N SER A 199 -21.46 -10.46 -5.63
CA SER A 199 -22.57 -10.45 -4.67
C SER A 199 -23.37 -9.15 -4.72
N ASN A 200 -22.71 -7.99 -4.82
CA ASN A 200 -23.39 -6.70 -4.94
C ASN A 200 -24.17 -6.58 -6.26
N ASP A 201 -23.66 -7.20 -7.33
CA ASP A 201 -24.34 -7.30 -8.63
C ASP A 201 -25.48 -8.34 -8.63
N GLY A 202 -25.69 -9.08 -7.53
CA GLY A 202 -26.72 -10.11 -7.41
C GLY A 202 -26.41 -11.40 -8.19
N LYS A 203 -25.17 -11.61 -8.64
CA LYS A 203 -24.76 -12.81 -9.40
C LYS A 203 -24.59 -14.04 -8.51
N ILE A 204 -24.26 -13.84 -7.23
CA ILE A 204 -24.02 -14.92 -6.26
C ILE A 204 -24.64 -14.60 -4.90
N ASP A 205 -24.99 -15.63 -4.14
CA ASP A 205 -25.38 -15.48 -2.73
C ASP A 205 -24.14 -15.23 -1.85
N ARG A 206 -24.13 -14.09 -1.16
CA ARG A 206 -22.97 -13.65 -0.34
C ARG A 206 -22.63 -14.66 0.74
N LYS A 207 -23.64 -15.14 1.46
CA LYS A 207 -23.45 -15.95 2.66
C LYS A 207 -22.88 -17.32 2.31
N THR A 208 -23.38 -17.90 1.22
CA THR A 208 -22.86 -19.16 0.66
C THR A 208 -21.44 -18.99 0.15
N ALA A 209 -21.17 -17.94 -0.65
CA ALA A 209 -19.84 -17.68 -1.18
C ALA A 209 -18.81 -17.41 -0.07
N LEU A 210 -19.16 -16.66 0.98
CA LEU A 210 -18.26 -16.42 2.12
C LEU A 210 -17.96 -17.71 2.91
N LYS A 211 -18.91 -18.64 3.02
CA LYS A 211 -18.67 -19.95 3.64
C LYS A 211 -17.67 -20.77 2.84
N GLU A 212 -17.84 -20.81 1.52
CA GLU A 212 -16.93 -21.53 0.61
C GLU A 212 -15.54 -20.91 0.61
N TYR A 213 -15.45 -19.58 0.58
CA TYR A 213 -14.20 -18.85 0.70
C TYR A 213 -13.48 -19.17 2.02
N ALA A 214 -14.18 -19.10 3.16
CA ALA A 214 -13.61 -19.41 4.47
C ALA A 214 -13.17 -20.88 4.61
N ALA A 215 -13.83 -21.80 3.92
CA ALA A 215 -13.48 -23.22 3.93
C ALA A 215 -12.24 -23.56 3.10
N THR A 216 -11.92 -22.75 2.09
CA THR A 216 -10.85 -23.03 1.12
C THR A 216 -9.63 -22.13 1.26
N CYS A 217 -9.77 -20.95 1.88
CA CYS A 217 -8.66 -20.01 2.03
C CYS A 217 -7.59 -20.54 2.99
N PRO A 218 -6.31 -20.65 2.56
CA PRO A 218 -5.23 -21.15 3.40
C PRO A 218 -4.72 -20.12 4.42
N ILE A 219 -5.05 -18.84 4.25
CA ILE A 219 -4.60 -17.74 5.11
C ILE A 219 -5.59 -17.54 6.26
N GLY A 220 -5.12 -17.66 7.50
CA GLY A 220 -5.92 -17.53 8.72
C GLY A 220 -6.72 -16.25 8.79
N TRP A 221 -6.07 -15.11 8.57
CA TRP A 221 -6.71 -13.80 8.61
C TRP A 221 -7.93 -13.71 7.68
N TYR A 222 -7.79 -14.16 6.44
CA TYR A 222 -8.88 -14.12 5.45
C TYR A 222 -10.02 -15.06 5.80
N ARG A 223 -9.72 -16.25 6.35
CA ARG A 223 -10.77 -17.16 6.85
C ARG A 223 -11.58 -16.52 7.96
N ASP A 224 -10.91 -15.92 8.92
CA ASP A 224 -11.57 -15.36 10.09
C ASP A 224 -12.36 -14.10 9.72
N TYR A 225 -11.79 -13.24 8.88
CA TYR A 225 -12.48 -12.10 8.26
C TYR A 225 -13.79 -12.52 7.56
N ALA A 226 -13.77 -13.61 6.79
CA ALA A 226 -14.94 -14.10 6.08
C ALA A 226 -15.99 -14.69 7.05
N LYS A 227 -15.57 -15.43 8.07
CA LYS A 227 -16.47 -16.02 9.08
C LYS A 227 -17.20 -14.96 9.92
N GLU A 228 -16.51 -13.87 10.27
CA GLU A 228 -17.10 -12.75 11.02
C GLU A 228 -18.26 -12.06 10.28
N ARG A 229 -18.39 -12.29 8.97
CA ARG A 229 -19.38 -11.65 8.09
C ARG A 229 -20.47 -12.61 7.60
N LEU A 230 -20.54 -13.82 8.15
CA LEU A 230 -21.59 -14.81 7.90
C LEU A 230 -22.83 -14.61 8.76
#